data_AF-A0A1J4WKB2-F1
#
_entry.id   AF-A0A1J4WKB2-F1
#
_cell.length_a   1.000
_cell.length_b   1.000
_cell.length_c   1.000
_cell.angle_alpha   90.00
_cell.angle_beta   90.00
_cell.angle_gamma   90.00
#
_symmetry.space_group_name_H-M   'P 1'
#
loop_
_entity.id
_entity.type
_entity.pdbx_description
1 polymer ?
#
loop_
_entity_poly.entity_id
_entity_poly.type
_entity_poly.pdbx_seq_one_letter_code
_entity_poly.pdbx_strand_id
1 'polypeptide(L)'
;MKKRGFGAGRWNGFGGKVLPLEKVEDAMEREMQEEAGVELKDLRKVGIIDFEFKDNPEILQVHLFRSNDFFGEPIESEEMKPQWFHVDEIPFDDMWPDDRYWIPLFLSGKKFKGKFLFGESDVISDKELVEVEEI
;
A
#
# COMPACT_ATOMS: atom_id res chain seq x y z
N MET A 1 4.26 10.61 1.70
CA MET A 1 4.65 10.83 0.30
C MET A 1 6.02 10.22 0.12
N LYS A 2 6.14 9.36 -0.89
CA LYS A 2 7.41 8.70 -1.21
C LYS A 2 8.39 9.74 -1.76
N LYS A 3 9.56 9.87 -1.14
CA LYS A 3 10.57 10.88 -1.47
C LYS A 3 11.55 10.40 -2.54
N ARG A 4 11.76 9.09 -2.66
CA ARG A 4 12.73 8.47 -3.58
C ARG A 4 12.28 7.07 -4.02
N GLY A 5 12.89 6.56 -5.08
CA GLY A 5 12.63 5.20 -5.58
C GLY A 5 11.34 5.08 -6.40
N PHE A 6 10.81 3.86 -6.49
CA PHE A 6 9.59 3.57 -7.24
C PHE A 6 8.39 4.26 -6.60
N GLY A 7 7.62 5.01 -7.41
CA GLY A 7 6.49 5.81 -6.93
C GLY A 7 6.85 7.13 -6.24
N ALA A 8 8.10 7.60 -6.37
CA ALA A 8 8.50 8.90 -5.83
C ALA A 8 7.58 10.04 -6.33
N GLY A 9 7.21 10.94 -5.43
CA GLY A 9 6.26 12.03 -5.69
C GLY A 9 4.79 11.66 -5.45
N ARG A 10 4.46 10.39 -5.20
CA ARG A 10 3.10 9.96 -4.86
C ARG A 10 2.89 9.81 -3.35
N TRP A 11 1.69 10.14 -2.89
CA TRP A 11 1.17 9.67 -1.60
C TRP A 11 0.87 8.17 -1.70
N ASN A 12 1.23 7.43 -0.66
CA ASN A 12 0.94 6.00 -0.56
C ASN A 12 1.00 5.59 0.92
N GLY A 13 0.59 4.36 1.22
CA GLY A 13 0.92 3.69 2.46
C GLY A 13 2.43 3.43 2.60
N PHE A 14 2.82 2.95 3.78
CA PHE A 14 4.18 2.53 4.07
C PHE A 14 4.38 1.07 3.68
N GLY A 15 5.61 0.68 3.34
CA GLY A 15 5.91 -0.70 3.00
C GLY A 15 7.07 -0.86 2.03
N GLY A 16 7.47 -2.12 1.85
CA GLY A 16 8.60 -2.46 1.00
C GLY A 16 8.68 -3.96 0.73
N LYS A 17 9.88 -4.39 0.32
CA LYS A 17 10.10 -5.78 -0.09
C LYS A 17 10.20 -6.69 1.14
N VAL A 18 9.62 -7.88 1.03
CA VAL A 18 9.83 -8.97 1.98
C VAL A 18 11.23 -9.55 1.76
N LEU A 19 12.03 -9.63 2.82
CA LEU A 19 13.38 -10.17 2.77
C LEU A 19 13.37 -11.71 2.72
N PRO A 20 14.46 -12.36 2.26
CA PRO A 20 14.55 -13.82 2.29
C PRO A 20 14.31 -14.37 3.70
N LEU A 21 13.39 -15.33 3.82
CA LEU A 21 12.98 -15.99 5.07
C LEU A 21 12.18 -15.10 6.05
N GLU A 22 11.85 -13.86 5.66
CA GLU A 22 10.99 -12.97 6.43
C GLU A 22 9.51 -13.31 6.18
N LYS A 23 8.68 -13.27 7.22
CA LYS A 23 7.22 -13.35 7.04
C LYS A 23 6.72 -12.01 6.52
N VAL A 24 5.64 -12.03 5.75
CA VAL A 24 5.04 -10.81 5.20
C VAL A 24 4.62 -9.85 6.32
N GLU A 25 4.09 -10.38 7.43
CA GLU A 25 3.73 -9.62 8.62
C GLU A 25 4.95 -8.95 9.27
N ASP A 26 6.06 -9.68 9.43
CA ASP A 26 7.30 -9.17 10.01
C ASP A 26 7.89 -8.06 9.12
N ALA A 27 7.81 -8.21 7.79
CA ALA A 27 8.22 -7.18 6.84
C ALA A 27 7.39 -5.90 6.99
N MET A 28 6.07 -6.02 7.17
CA MET A 28 5.19 -4.87 7.37
C MET A 28 5.55 -4.10 8.65
N GLU A 29 5.81 -4.81 9.75
CA GLU A 29 6.23 -4.18 11.02
C GLU A 29 7.58 -3.46 10.87
N ARG A 30 8.57 -4.11 10.23
CA ARG A 30 9.87 -3.52 9.95
C ARG A 30 9.77 -2.24 9.10
N GLU A 31 9.05 -2.30 7.99
CA GLU A 31 8.91 -1.17 7.05
C GLU A 31 8.19 0.02 7.70
N MET A 32 7.18 -0.20 8.55
CA MET A 32 6.55 0.88 9.31
C MET A 32 7.54 1.57 10.25
N GLN A 33 8.39 0.79 10.92
CA GLN A 33 9.41 1.34 11.81
C GLN A 33 10.48 2.11 11.03
N GLU A 34 10.91 1.61 9.88
CA GLU A 34 11.92 2.25 9.02
C GLU A 34 11.41 3.54 8.35
N GLU A 35 10.20 3.52 7.80
CA GLU A 35 9.68 4.63 7.00
C GLU A 35 8.95 5.69 7.82
N ALA A 36 8.34 5.32 8.95
CA ALA A 36 7.48 6.19 9.76
C ALA A 36 7.85 6.22 11.25
N GLY A 37 8.70 5.32 11.75
CA GLY A 37 9.12 5.32 13.15
C GLY A 37 8.06 4.82 14.15
N VAL A 38 7.02 4.12 13.68
CA VAL A 38 5.88 3.68 14.50
C VAL A 38 5.74 2.16 14.56
N GLU A 39 5.20 1.66 15.67
CA GLU A 39 4.90 0.25 15.90
C GLU A 39 3.39 0.01 15.79
N LEU A 40 2.96 -0.87 14.89
CA LEU A 40 1.54 -1.17 14.69
C LEU A 40 0.96 -2.07 15.80
N LYS A 41 -0.32 -1.89 16.13
CA LYS A 41 -1.13 -2.81 16.95
C LYS A 41 -2.29 -3.37 16.12
N ASP A 42 -2.82 -4.52 16.53
CA ASP A 42 -3.97 -5.17 15.89
C ASP A 42 -3.85 -5.29 14.35
N LEU A 43 -2.67 -5.68 13.87
CA LEU A 43 -2.38 -5.76 12.45
C LEU A 43 -3.23 -6.86 11.79
N ARG A 44 -3.97 -6.49 10.74
CA ARG A 44 -4.85 -7.39 10.00
C ARG A 44 -4.56 -7.32 8.53
N LYS A 45 -4.31 -8.47 7.90
CA LYS A 45 -4.25 -8.58 6.44
C LYS A 45 -5.66 -8.41 5.87
N VAL A 46 -5.84 -7.44 4.99
CA VAL A 46 -7.14 -7.05 4.40
C VAL A 46 -7.16 -7.13 2.89
N GLY A 47 -6.01 -7.21 2.24
CA GLY A 47 -5.99 -7.33 0.79
C GLY A 47 -4.76 -8.01 0.24
N ILE A 48 -4.90 -8.55 -0.96
CA ILE A 48 -3.78 -8.94 -1.83
C ILE A 48 -4.06 -8.36 -3.20
N ILE A 49 -3.12 -7.60 -3.74
CA ILE A 49 -3.21 -7.06 -5.09
C ILE A 49 -1.96 -7.46 -5.88
N ASP A 50 -2.17 -8.06 -7.05
CA ASP A 50 -1.12 -8.32 -8.02
C ASP A 50 -1.03 -7.15 -9.02
N PHE A 51 0.14 -6.52 -9.10
CA PHE A 51 0.41 -5.46 -10.06
C PHE A 51 1.31 -5.97 -11.18
N GLU A 52 0.85 -5.77 -12.42
CA GLU A 52 1.61 -6.02 -13.63
C GLU A 52 1.91 -4.69 -14.33
N PHE A 53 3.11 -4.54 -14.88
CA PHE A 53 3.51 -3.36 -15.64
C PHE A 53 3.88 -3.77 -17.05
N LYS A 54 3.39 -3.04 -18.05
CA LYS A 54 3.74 -3.24 -19.45
C LYS A 54 5.26 -3.26 -19.61
N ASP A 55 5.76 -4.24 -20.36
CA ASP A 55 7.17 -4.49 -20.60
C ASP A 55 8.00 -4.90 -19.35
N ASN A 56 7.34 -5.19 -18.22
CA ASN A 56 7.96 -5.82 -17.06
C ASN A 56 7.36 -7.22 -16.83
N PRO A 57 8.16 -8.30 -16.94
CA PRO A 57 7.65 -9.66 -16.72
C PRO A 57 7.41 -10.00 -15.25
N GLU A 58 7.88 -9.16 -14.30
CA GLU A 58 7.69 -9.40 -12.87
C GLU A 58 6.32 -8.92 -12.41
N ILE A 59 5.63 -9.77 -11.64
CA ILE A 59 4.40 -9.43 -10.93
C ILE A 59 4.77 -8.94 -9.54
N LEU A 60 4.32 -7.74 -9.16
CA LEU A 60 4.44 -7.24 -7.80
C LEU A 60 3.18 -7.63 -7.01
N GLN A 61 3.28 -8.71 -6.22
CA GLN A 61 2.23 -9.07 -5.27
C GLN A 61 2.37 -8.23 -4.00
N VAL A 62 1.37 -7.40 -3.73
CA VAL A 62 1.31 -6.51 -2.56
C VAL A 62 0.28 -7.04 -1.58
N HIS A 63 0.73 -7.28 -0.35
CA HIS A 63 -0.15 -7.64 0.76
C HIS A 63 -0.52 -6.38 1.55
N LEU A 64 -1.81 -6.07 1.62
CA LEU A 64 -2.32 -4.89 2.29
C LEU A 64 -2.74 -5.22 3.71
N PHE A 65 -2.27 -4.41 4.65
CA PHE A 65 -2.58 -4.53 6.06
C PHE A 65 -3.29 -3.29 6.58
N ARG A 66 -4.18 -3.51 7.55
CA ARG A 66 -4.86 -2.47 8.31
C ARG A 66 -4.52 -2.61 9.78
N SER A 67 -4.29 -1.47 10.41
CA SER A 67 -4.19 -1.32 11.85
C SER A 67 -5.07 -0.14 12.26
N ASN A 68 -5.69 -0.23 13.44
CA ASN A 68 -6.50 0.86 14.00
C ASN A 68 -5.81 1.55 15.19
N ASP A 69 -4.61 1.10 15.57
CA ASP A 69 -3.89 1.60 16.73
C ASP A 69 -2.37 1.39 16.55
N PHE A 70 -1.56 2.30 17.06
CA PHE A 70 -0.09 2.24 16.93
C PHE A 70 0.58 2.98 18.07
N PHE A 71 1.85 2.67 18.33
CA PHE A 71 2.71 3.39 19.27
C PHE A 71 3.74 4.25 18.54
N GLY A 72 4.05 5.40 19.15
CA GLY A 72 5.01 6.38 18.64
C GLY A 72 4.33 7.55 17.95
N GLU A 73 5.14 8.44 17.41
CA GLU A 73 4.71 9.58 16.59
C GLU A 73 5.31 9.41 15.20
N PRO A 74 4.53 9.55 14.11
CA PRO A 74 5.06 9.43 12.76
C PRO A 74 6.17 10.46 12.49
N ILE A 75 7.34 9.99 12.06
CA ILE A 75 8.51 10.82 11.77
C ILE A 75 8.86 10.71 10.29
N GLU A 76 9.25 11.84 9.69
CA GLU A 76 9.78 11.86 8.33
C GLU A 76 11.13 11.14 8.25
N SER A 77 11.25 10.20 7.32
CA SER A 77 12.48 9.49 7.01
C SER A 77 13.12 10.02 5.72
N GLU A 78 14.28 9.48 5.36
CA GLU A 78 14.90 9.73 4.05
C GLU A 78 13.99 9.28 2.88
N GLU A 79 13.12 8.30 3.14
CA GLU A 79 12.33 7.63 2.11
C GLU A 79 10.88 8.11 2.04
N MET A 80 10.29 8.48 3.19
CA MET A 80 8.88 8.77 3.29
C MET A 80 8.63 9.99 4.18
N LYS A 81 7.71 10.84 3.74
CA LYS A 81 7.14 11.92 4.55
C LYS A 81 5.72 11.52 5.02
N PRO A 82 5.50 11.14 6.28
CA PRO A 82 4.16 10.89 6.81
C PRO A 82 3.28 12.14 6.79
N GLN A 83 1.98 11.94 6.56
CA GLN A 83 0.97 12.99 6.72
C GLN A 83 -0.40 12.35 6.97
N TRP A 84 -1.14 12.93 7.92
CA TRP A 84 -2.54 12.58 8.14
C TRP A 84 -3.43 13.28 7.12
N PHE A 85 -4.40 12.54 6.60
CA PHE A 85 -5.46 13.06 5.73
C PHE A 85 -6.81 12.71 6.35
N HIS A 86 -7.77 13.65 6.30
CA HIS A 86 -9.14 13.29 6.60
C HIS A 86 -9.68 12.36 5.50
N VAL A 87 -10.63 11.49 5.84
CA VAL A 87 -11.10 10.42 4.93
C VAL A 87 -11.76 10.98 3.66
N ASP A 88 -12.37 12.16 3.73
CA ASP A 88 -12.97 12.86 2.58
C ASP A 88 -11.98 13.78 1.83
N GLU A 89 -10.73 13.89 2.31
CA GLU A 89 -9.65 14.72 1.75
C GLU A 89 -8.46 13.87 1.27
N ILE A 90 -8.68 12.58 0.98
CA ILE A 90 -7.63 11.71 0.44
C ILE A 90 -7.20 12.23 -0.95
N PRO A 91 -5.90 12.51 -1.16
CA PRO A 91 -5.41 13.20 -2.35
C PRO A 91 -5.21 12.22 -3.52
N PHE A 92 -6.29 11.57 -4.00
CA PHE A 92 -6.21 10.52 -5.01
C PHE A 92 -5.48 10.92 -6.31
N ASP A 93 -5.51 12.20 -6.68
CA ASP A 93 -4.82 12.70 -7.87
C ASP A 93 -3.29 12.71 -7.72
N ASP A 94 -2.80 12.74 -6.48
CA ASP A 94 -1.37 12.64 -6.12
C ASP A 94 -0.97 11.23 -5.65
N MET A 95 -1.83 10.22 -5.86
CA MET A 95 -1.63 8.82 -5.45
C MET A 95 -1.42 7.90 -6.65
N TRP A 96 -1.30 6.59 -6.43
CA TRP A 96 -1.34 5.65 -7.55
C TRP A 96 -2.76 5.56 -8.12
N PRO A 97 -2.93 5.43 -9.46
CA PRO A 97 -4.25 5.42 -10.08
C PRO A 97 -5.18 4.29 -9.62
N ASP A 98 -4.65 3.20 -9.09
CA ASP A 98 -5.41 2.05 -8.60
C ASP A 98 -6.01 2.29 -7.19
N ASP A 99 -5.38 3.16 -6.40
CA ASP A 99 -5.76 3.47 -5.02
C ASP A 99 -7.23 3.89 -4.91
N ARG A 100 -7.73 4.63 -5.92
CA ARG A 100 -9.12 5.09 -5.99
C ARG A 100 -10.16 3.97 -6.08
N TYR A 101 -9.74 2.75 -6.43
CA TYR A 101 -10.63 1.60 -6.53
C TYR A 101 -10.65 0.78 -5.23
N TRP A 102 -9.49 0.53 -4.61
CA TRP A 102 -9.39 -0.37 -3.47
C TRP A 102 -9.41 0.35 -2.10
N ILE A 103 -8.98 1.61 -2.00
CA ILE A 103 -9.05 2.37 -0.73
C ILE A 103 -10.49 2.46 -0.18
N PRO A 104 -11.54 2.68 -1.00
CA PRO A 104 -12.92 2.65 -0.49
C PRO A 104 -13.29 1.31 0.17
N LEU A 105 -12.81 0.18 -0.35
CA LEU A 105 -13.01 -1.14 0.25
C LEU A 105 -12.23 -1.25 1.57
N PHE A 106 -10.97 -0.80 1.58
CA PHE A 106 -10.13 -0.77 2.77
C PHE A 106 -10.76 0.04 3.93
N LEU A 107 -11.24 1.23 3.64
CA LEU A 107 -11.86 2.14 4.61
C LEU A 107 -13.19 1.60 5.15
N SER A 108 -13.98 0.95 4.28
CA SER A 108 -15.23 0.28 4.70
C SER A 108 -15.01 -1.03 5.46
N GLY A 109 -13.76 -1.43 5.70
CA GLY A 109 -13.42 -2.62 6.48
C GLY A 109 -13.61 -3.94 5.74
N LYS A 110 -13.72 -3.88 4.41
CA LYS A 110 -13.86 -5.05 3.54
C LYS A 110 -12.51 -5.68 3.25
N LYS A 111 -12.52 -6.99 3.00
CA LYS A 111 -11.37 -7.71 2.46
C LYS A 111 -11.49 -7.81 0.94
N PHE A 112 -10.37 -7.79 0.23
CA PHE A 112 -10.39 -7.81 -1.23
C PHE A 112 -9.18 -8.52 -1.84
N LYS A 113 -9.37 -9.03 -3.05
CA LYS A 113 -8.28 -9.48 -3.93
C LYS A 113 -8.38 -8.71 -5.24
N GLY A 114 -7.23 -8.31 -5.78
CA GLY A 114 -7.20 -7.51 -6.98
C GLY A 114 -6.04 -7.85 -7.90
N LYS A 115 -6.19 -7.43 -9.15
CA LYS A 115 -5.16 -7.43 -10.16
C LYS A 115 -5.26 -6.14 -10.97
N PHE A 116 -4.17 -5.43 -11.15
CA PHE A 116 -4.11 -4.23 -11.99
C PHE A 116 -2.97 -4.37 -12.99
N LEU A 117 -3.29 -4.15 -14.26
CA LEU A 117 -2.31 -4.05 -15.33
C LEU A 117 -2.09 -2.58 -15.68
N PHE A 118 -0.88 -2.10 -15.43
CA PHE A 118 -0.42 -0.77 -15.79
C PHE A 118 0.21 -0.76 -17.18
N GLY A 119 -0.34 0.07 -18.07
CA GLY A 119 0.19 0.39 -19.39
C GLY A 119 1.20 1.52 -19.35
N GLU A 120 1.29 2.26 -20.45
CA GLU A 120 2.21 3.41 -20.56
C GLU A 120 1.79 4.55 -19.61
N SER A 121 2.78 5.26 -19.07
CA SER A 121 2.57 6.41 -18.17
C SER A 121 1.67 6.11 -16.96
N ASP A 122 1.78 4.89 -16.42
CA ASP A 122 0.98 4.39 -15.29
C ASP A 122 -0.55 4.41 -15.52
N VAL A 123 -1.00 4.35 -16.77
CA VAL A 123 -2.43 4.21 -17.09
C VAL A 123 -2.87 2.77 -16.86
N ILE A 124 -3.92 2.55 -16.08
CA ILE A 124 -4.50 1.21 -15.89
C ILE A 124 -5.16 0.75 -17.19
N SER A 125 -4.62 -0.29 -17.82
CA SER A 125 -5.17 -0.89 -19.05
C SER A 125 -6.15 -2.03 -18.76
N ASP A 126 -6.01 -2.73 -17.64
CA ASP A 126 -6.94 -3.76 -17.20
C ASP A 126 -7.01 -3.82 -15.67
N LYS A 127 -8.15 -4.23 -15.12
CA LYS A 127 -8.32 -4.42 -13.68
C LYS A 127 -9.35 -5.47 -13.32
N GLU A 128 -9.05 -6.21 -12.27
CA GLU A 128 -9.97 -7.06 -11.54
C GLU A 128 -9.89 -6.68 -10.06
N LEU A 129 -11.03 -6.49 -9.41
CA LEU A 129 -11.07 -6.22 -7.96
C LEU A 129 -12.34 -6.83 -7.40
N VAL A 130 -12.18 -7.75 -6.47
CA VAL A 130 -13.28 -8.50 -5.86
C VAL A 130 -13.22 -8.41 -4.35
N GLU A 131 -14.37 -8.17 -3.74
CA GLU A 131 -14.55 -8.34 -2.30
C GLU A 131 -14.57 -9.84 -1.97
N VAL A 132 -13.95 -10.21 -0.86
CA VAL A 132 -13.83 -11.60 -0.41
C VAL A 132 -14.12 -11.69 1.09
N GLU A 133 -14.51 -12.87 1.58
CA GLU A 133 -14.72 -13.11 3.01
C GLU A 133 -13.38 -13.39 3.76
N GLU A 134 -12.41 -13.96 3.04
CA GLU A 134 -11.11 -14.38 3.56
C GLU A 134 -9.96 -14.07 2.57
N ILE A 135 -8.76 -13.82 3.10
CA ILE A 135 -7.55 -13.50 2.33
C ILE A 135 -6.70 -14.75 2.18
#